data_AF-A0A418KUN1-F1
#
_entry.id   AF-A0A418KUN1-F1
#
_cell.length_a   1.000
_cell.length_b   1.000
_cell.length_c   1.000
_cell.angle_alpha   90.00
_cell.angle_beta   90.00
_cell.angle_gamma   90.00
#
_symmetry.space_group_name_H-M   'P 1'
#
loop_
_entity.id
_entity.type
_entity.pdbx_description
1 polymer ?
#
loop_
_entity_poly.entity_id
_entity_poly.type
_entity_poly.pdbx_seq_one_letter_code
_entity_poly.pdbx_strand_id
1 'polypeptide(L)'
;MRVVVPDRPGSLGAVATAVGAAGGDIVGVDVVEHRGDGFVVDDFLVDLPGGRLPDSLVTACRTVPDVTVEFIGHYSPGASLHRDLEAVEAMTAEPDRAEEILVDLVPGIFRSGWGLLLPASGSTLKVQRASGGAPEDDGYEAPWLPLTEPTRIAVGADAPEPWQDVVAVGVPVGDTGQAIVFGRDGGPRILDSELARLVHLVALAQVIRRTAPAARDAHAADEPADADGAATA
;
A
#
# COMPACT_ATOMS: atom_id res chain seq x y z
N MET A 1 8.48 7.18 -10.78
CA MET A 1 7.95 7.89 -11.97
C MET A 1 6.95 6.99 -12.64
N ARG A 2 5.74 7.48 -12.92
CA ARG A 2 4.69 6.76 -13.63
C ARG A 2 4.59 7.25 -15.06
N VAL A 3 4.61 6.33 -16.02
CA VAL A 3 4.54 6.65 -17.45
C VAL A 3 3.43 5.87 -18.12
N VAL A 4 2.84 6.47 -19.14
CA VAL A 4 1.92 5.82 -20.08
C VAL A 4 2.70 5.61 -21.37
N VAL A 5 2.76 4.37 -21.84
CA VAL A 5 3.51 3.99 -23.04
C VAL A 5 2.65 3.09 -23.94
N PRO A 6 2.89 3.05 -25.26
CA PRO A 6 2.14 2.18 -26.14
C PRO A 6 2.41 0.69 -25.84
N ASP A 7 1.37 -0.13 -25.82
CA ASP A 7 1.48 -1.58 -25.60
C ASP A 7 1.98 -2.30 -26.86
N ARG A 8 3.28 -2.16 -27.14
CA ARG A 8 3.96 -2.79 -28.27
C ARG A 8 5.44 -3.07 -27.94
N PRO A 9 6.05 -4.06 -28.62
CA PRO A 9 7.47 -4.35 -28.43
C PRO A 9 8.36 -3.12 -28.60
N GLY A 10 9.27 -2.92 -27.65
CA GLY A 10 10.27 -1.85 -27.69
C GLY A 10 9.86 -0.55 -26.98
N SER A 11 8.59 -0.32 -26.66
CA SER A 11 8.14 0.91 -25.97
C SER A 11 8.83 1.12 -24.62
N LEU A 12 8.83 0.09 -23.76
CA LEU A 12 9.48 0.13 -22.46
C LEU A 12 11.01 0.36 -22.59
N GLY A 13 11.64 -0.29 -23.57
CA GLY A 13 13.07 -0.14 -23.84
C GLY A 13 13.46 1.26 -24.31
N ALA A 14 12.60 1.93 -25.07
CA ALA A 14 12.79 3.31 -25.48
C ALA A 14 12.75 4.28 -24.28
N VAL A 15 11.80 4.08 -23.36
CA VAL A 15 11.75 4.83 -22.10
C VAL A 15 12.99 4.57 -21.25
N ALA A 16 13.39 3.32 -21.08
CA ALA A 16 14.58 2.95 -20.32
C ALA A 16 15.85 3.63 -20.89
N THR A 17 15.97 3.68 -22.22
CA THR A 17 17.08 4.37 -22.91
C THR A 17 17.07 5.87 -22.61
N ALA A 18 15.91 6.52 -22.66
CA ALA A 18 15.77 7.95 -22.37
C ALA A 18 16.11 8.28 -20.90
N VAL A 19 15.64 7.45 -19.95
CA VAL A 19 15.98 7.58 -18.53
C VAL A 19 17.49 7.46 -18.30
N GLY A 20 18.12 6.44 -18.89
CA GLY A 20 19.58 6.26 -18.80
C GLY A 20 20.37 7.42 -19.40
N ALA A 21 19.91 7.99 -20.53
CA ALA A 21 20.53 9.17 -21.15
C ALA A 21 20.42 10.43 -20.28
N ALA A 22 19.37 10.53 -19.46
CA ALA A 22 19.22 11.59 -18.46
C ALA A 22 20.08 11.35 -17.19
N GLY A 23 20.77 10.21 -17.12
CA GLY A 23 21.61 9.81 -15.99
C GLY A 23 20.85 9.15 -14.85
N GLY A 24 19.61 8.69 -15.08
CA GLY A 24 18.87 7.89 -14.12
C GLY A 24 19.29 6.43 -14.14
N ASP A 25 19.47 5.85 -12.97
CA ASP A 25 19.69 4.42 -12.79
C ASP A 25 18.37 3.73 -12.45
N ILE A 26 17.92 2.80 -13.30
CA ILE A 26 16.63 2.14 -13.13
C ILE A 26 16.81 0.96 -12.19
N VAL A 27 16.36 1.12 -10.95
CA VAL A 27 16.41 0.06 -9.94
C VAL A 27 15.24 -0.91 -10.03
N GLY A 28 14.15 -0.50 -10.68
CA GLY A 28 12.96 -1.34 -10.81
C GLY A 28 11.91 -0.81 -11.77
N VAL A 29 11.14 -1.73 -12.34
CA VAL A 29 10.02 -1.44 -13.24
C VAL A 29 8.87 -2.38 -12.87
N ASP A 30 7.66 -1.82 -12.77
CA ASP A 30 6.43 -2.58 -12.57
C ASP A 30 5.39 -2.15 -13.63
N VAL A 31 4.69 -3.13 -14.22
CA VAL A 31 3.59 -2.86 -15.15
C VAL A 31 2.32 -2.80 -14.32
N VAL A 32 1.78 -1.61 -14.14
CA VAL A 32 0.67 -1.37 -13.21
C VAL A 32 -0.67 -1.68 -13.86
N GLU A 33 -0.89 -1.28 -15.11
CA GLU A 33 -2.19 -1.43 -15.78
C GLU A 33 -2.02 -1.60 -17.29
N HIS A 34 -2.70 -2.58 -17.88
CA HIS A 34 -2.96 -2.63 -19.32
C HIS A 34 -4.29 -1.95 -19.61
N ARG A 35 -4.26 -0.87 -20.39
CA ARG A 35 -5.46 -0.12 -20.77
C ARG A 35 -6.08 -0.72 -22.03
N GLY A 36 -7.40 -0.63 -22.12
CA GLY A 36 -8.15 -1.11 -23.29
C GLY A 36 -7.94 -0.31 -24.58
N ASP A 37 -7.23 0.83 -24.51
CA ASP A 37 -6.92 1.73 -25.63
C ASP A 37 -5.55 1.45 -26.28
N GLY A 38 -4.87 0.36 -25.88
CA GLY A 38 -3.57 -0.04 -26.44
C GLY A 38 -2.37 0.62 -25.78
N PHE A 39 -2.53 1.15 -24.56
CA PHE A 39 -1.45 1.67 -23.73
C PHE A 39 -1.26 0.84 -22.46
N VAL A 40 -0.06 0.92 -21.88
CA VAL A 40 0.23 0.40 -20.54
C VAL A 40 0.71 1.52 -19.63
N VAL A 41 0.43 1.37 -18.35
CA VAL A 41 0.91 2.26 -17.29
C VAL A 41 2.03 1.56 -16.54
N ASP A 42 3.23 2.12 -16.61
CA ASP A 42 4.43 1.55 -16.02
C ASP A 42 5.01 2.47 -14.94
N ASP A 43 5.49 1.85 -13.87
CA ASP A 43 6.09 2.52 -12.72
C ASP A 43 7.60 2.25 -12.67
N PHE A 44 8.37 3.26 -13.05
CA PHE A 44 9.83 3.25 -12.96
C PHE A 44 10.28 3.76 -11.60
N LEU A 45 11.06 2.95 -10.89
CA LEU A 45 11.84 3.39 -9.74
C LEU A 45 13.26 3.70 -10.24
N VAL A 46 13.68 4.94 -10.02
CA VAL A 46 14.90 5.49 -10.61
C VAL A 46 15.70 6.18 -9.52
N ASP A 47 16.95 5.76 -9.37
CA ASP A 47 17.94 6.47 -8.58
C ASP A 47 18.56 7.57 -9.44
N LEU A 48 18.55 8.79 -8.91
CA LEU A 48 19.15 9.94 -9.56
C LEU A 48 20.44 10.34 -8.83
N PRO A 49 21.55 10.51 -9.55
CA PRO A 49 22.78 10.99 -8.94
C PRO A 49 22.61 12.43 -8.42
N GLY A 50 23.33 12.75 -7.36
CA GLY A 50 23.29 14.08 -6.75
C GLY A 50 23.51 15.21 -7.77
N GLY A 51 22.69 16.24 -7.70
CA GLY A 51 22.73 17.40 -8.60
C GLY A 51 21.90 17.27 -9.88
N ARG A 52 21.24 16.13 -10.12
CA ARG A 52 20.20 16.00 -11.15
C ARG A 52 18.83 16.30 -10.57
N LEU A 53 18.00 16.98 -11.37
CA LEU A 53 16.63 17.30 -10.99
C LEU A 53 15.68 16.22 -11.55
N PRO A 54 14.64 15.79 -10.81
CA PRO A 54 13.64 14.85 -11.33
C PRO A 54 13.06 15.26 -12.69
N ASP A 55 12.88 16.56 -12.93
CA ASP A 55 12.42 17.13 -14.20
C ASP A 55 13.25 16.74 -15.43
N SER A 56 14.54 16.39 -15.26
CA SER A 56 15.34 15.90 -16.39
C SER A 56 14.84 14.55 -16.91
N LEU A 57 14.30 13.69 -16.03
CA LEU A 57 13.66 12.43 -16.45
C LEU A 57 12.40 12.71 -17.26
N VAL A 58 11.56 13.64 -16.79
CA VAL A 58 10.34 14.04 -17.49
C VAL A 58 10.67 14.58 -18.88
N THR A 59 11.68 15.45 -18.95
CA THR A 59 12.15 16.05 -20.21
C THR A 59 12.65 14.98 -21.18
N ALA A 60 13.41 14.00 -20.70
CA ALA A 60 13.92 12.91 -21.53
C ALA A 60 12.79 12.00 -22.03
N CYS A 61 11.88 11.56 -21.17
CA CYS A 61 10.76 10.69 -21.56
C CYS A 61 9.84 11.35 -22.60
N ARG A 62 9.65 12.68 -22.55
CA ARG A 62 8.87 13.44 -23.56
C ARG A 62 9.48 13.40 -24.97
N THR A 63 10.74 13.01 -25.11
CA THR A 63 11.36 12.83 -26.44
C THR A 63 10.99 11.49 -27.09
N VAL A 64 10.43 10.56 -26.32
CA VAL A 64 10.01 9.25 -26.82
C VAL A 64 8.59 9.39 -27.40
N PRO A 65 8.36 8.99 -28.66
CA PRO A 65 7.04 9.08 -29.29
C PRO A 65 5.97 8.34 -28.50
N ASP A 66 4.80 8.97 -28.37
CA ASP A 66 3.60 8.40 -27.73
C ASP A 66 3.78 8.06 -26.23
N VAL A 67 4.82 8.58 -25.57
CA VAL A 67 5.06 8.40 -24.13
C VAL A 67 4.67 9.65 -23.36
N THR A 68 3.92 9.47 -22.27
CA THR A 68 3.57 10.55 -21.34
C THR A 68 4.01 10.20 -19.93
N VAL A 69 4.59 11.16 -19.22
CA VAL A 69 4.86 11.02 -17.78
C VAL A 69 3.66 11.56 -17.01
N GLU A 70 2.94 10.69 -16.31
CA GLU A 70 1.77 11.07 -15.51
C GLU A 70 2.18 11.60 -14.13
N PHE A 71 3.26 11.07 -13.56
CA PHE A 71 3.68 11.45 -12.23
C PHE A 71 5.17 11.24 -11.98
N ILE A 72 5.77 12.14 -11.21
CA ILE A 72 7.10 11.98 -10.63
C ILE A 72 7.04 12.39 -9.15
N GLY A 73 7.64 11.57 -8.30
CA GLY A 73 7.66 11.75 -6.86
C GLY A 73 8.91 11.14 -6.26
N HIS A 74 9.24 11.58 -5.05
CA HIS A 74 10.37 11.05 -4.29
C HIS A 74 9.91 9.83 -3.51
N TYR A 75 10.71 8.78 -3.52
CA TYR A 75 10.49 7.57 -2.72
C TYR A 75 11.70 7.31 -1.84
N SER A 76 11.45 6.85 -0.62
CA SER A 76 12.53 6.55 0.32
C SER A 76 13.46 5.47 -0.24
N PRO A 77 14.79 5.60 -0.04
CA PRO A 77 15.76 4.58 -0.42
C PRO A 77 15.40 3.21 0.15
N GLY A 78 15.60 2.14 -0.63
CA GLY A 78 15.29 0.76 -0.22
C GLY A 78 13.90 0.26 -0.65
N ALA A 79 13.25 0.92 -1.60
CA ALA A 79 12.06 0.36 -2.24
C ALA A 79 12.43 -0.88 -3.08
N SER A 80 12.16 -2.06 -2.52
CA SER A 80 12.37 -3.34 -3.20
C SER A 80 11.24 -3.64 -4.19
N LEU A 81 11.53 -4.47 -5.19
CA LEU A 81 10.54 -5.00 -6.12
C LEU A 81 9.67 -6.12 -5.51
N HIS A 82 9.98 -6.57 -4.29
CA HIS A 82 9.35 -7.75 -3.67
C HIS A 82 8.49 -7.40 -2.45
N ARG A 83 8.01 -6.16 -2.34
CA ARG A 83 7.28 -5.69 -1.15
C ARG A 83 6.00 -6.48 -0.83
N ASP A 84 5.33 -7.02 -1.85
CA ASP A 84 4.16 -7.87 -1.63
C ASP A 84 4.53 -9.16 -0.88
N LEU A 85 5.67 -9.78 -1.25
CA LEU A 85 6.17 -10.97 -0.57
C LEU A 85 6.66 -10.62 0.84
N GLU A 86 7.41 -9.52 1.00
CA GLU A 86 7.84 -9.03 2.32
C GLU A 86 6.64 -8.80 3.25
N ALA A 87 5.54 -8.27 2.72
CA ALA A 87 4.31 -8.07 3.48
C ALA A 87 3.67 -9.40 3.89
N VAL A 88 3.59 -10.37 2.98
CA VAL A 88 3.08 -11.72 3.31
C VAL A 88 3.95 -12.40 4.36
N GLU A 89 5.28 -12.31 4.23
CA GLU A 89 6.22 -12.87 5.22
C GLU A 89 6.07 -12.20 6.58
N ALA A 90 6.01 -10.86 6.63
CA ALA A 90 5.83 -10.10 7.87
C ALA A 90 4.48 -10.40 8.55
N MET A 91 3.38 -10.43 7.78
CA MET A 91 2.06 -10.81 8.29
C MET A 91 2.07 -12.25 8.81
N THR A 92 2.77 -13.17 8.14
CA THR A 92 2.86 -14.57 8.57
C THR A 92 3.69 -14.72 9.85
N ALA A 93 4.69 -13.86 10.07
CA ALA A 93 5.51 -13.85 11.27
C ALA A 93 4.74 -13.37 12.51
N GLU A 94 3.81 -12.42 12.35
CA GLU A 94 2.95 -11.89 13.42
C GLU A 94 1.46 -11.90 12.98
N PRO A 95 0.80 -13.07 12.90
CA PRO A 95 -0.55 -13.18 12.33
C PRO A 95 -1.63 -12.37 13.06
N ASP A 96 -1.50 -12.19 14.38
CA ASP A 96 -2.45 -11.43 15.19
C ASP A 96 -2.44 -9.92 14.85
N ARG A 97 -1.39 -9.46 14.16
CA ARG A 97 -1.19 -8.07 13.76
C ARG A 97 -1.14 -7.91 12.24
N ALA A 98 -1.63 -8.89 11.48
CA ALA A 98 -1.51 -8.91 10.03
C ALA A 98 -2.06 -7.63 9.36
N GLU A 99 -3.25 -7.17 9.76
CA GLU A 99 -3.86 -5.94 9.23
C GLU A 99 -3.05 -4.70 9.56
N GLU A 100 -2.52 -4.61 10.78
CA GLU A 100 -1.67 -3.50 11.22
C GLU A 100 -0.36 -3.44 10.44
N ILE A 101 0.28 -4.60 10.26
CA ILE A 101 1.53 -4.74 9.49
C ILE A 101 1.29 -4.36 8.03
N LEU A 102 0.18 -4.81 7.44
CA LEU A 102 -0.18 -4.44 6.08
C LEU A 102 -0.30 -2.91 5.93
N VAL A 103 -0.96 -2.25 6.89
CA VAL A 103 -1.10 -0.78 6.89
C VAL A 103 0.24 -0.06 6.94
N ASP A 104 1.20 -0.56 7.71
CA ASP A 104 2.56 0.00 7.77
C ASP A 104 3.31 -0.14 6.45
N LEU A 105 3.09 -1.24 5.73
CA LEU A 105 3.83 -1.58 4.51
C LEU A 105 3.18 -1.04 3.22
N VAL A 106 1.91 -0.69 3.27
CA VAL A 106 1.13 -0.10 2.17
C VAL A 106 1.85 1.06 1.45
N PRO A 107 2.44 2.06 2.13
CA PRO A 107 3.18 3.14 1.47
C PRO A 107 4.29 2.64 0.54
N GLY A 108 5.00 1.59 0.97
CA GLY A 108 6.01 0.94 0.15
C GLY A 108 5.40 0.19 -1.03
N ILE A 109 4.38 -0.62 -0.79
CA ILE A 109 3.76 -1.53 -1.78
C ILE A 109 3.08 -0.74 -2.92
N PHE A 110 2.27 0.24 -2.55
CA PHE A 110 1.45 1.01 -3.49
C PHE A 110 2.11 2.31 -3.93
N ARG A 111 3.35 2.54 -3.44
CA ARG A 111 4.03 3.82 -3.64
C ARG A 111 3.08 4.96 -3.24
N SER A 112 2.38 4.75 -2.13
CA SER A 112 1.36 5.66 -1.62
C SER A 112 1.98 6.60 -0.59
N GLY A 113 1.28 7.69 -0.27
CA GLY A 113 1.72 8.60 0.78
C GLY A 113 1.59 7.94 2.15
N TRP A 114 0.51 7.19 2.34
CA TRP A 114 0.09 6.70 3.64
C TRP A 114 -0.91 5.54 3.55
N GLY A 115 -1.25 4.97 4.70
CA GLY A 115 -2.26 3.94 4.94
C GLY A 115 -2.88 4.09 6.33
N LEU A 116 -4.12 3.64 6.48
CA LEU A 116 -4.94 3.72 7.69
C LEU A 116 -5.65 2.39 7.95
N LEU A 117 -5.76 2.04 9.22
CA LEU A 117 -6.69 1.05 9.75
C LEU A 117 -7.75 1.76 10.58
N LEU A 118 -9.01 1.50 10.31
CA LEU A 118 -10.14 2.17 10.96
C LEU A 118 -11.37 1.25 11.03
N PRO A 119 -12.37 1.55 11.87
CA PRO A 119 -13.65 0.84 11.84
C PRO A 119 -14.35 1.02 10.49
N ALA A 120 -14.80 -0.07 9.87
CA ALA A 120 -15.53 -0.03 8.59
C ALA A 120 -16.95 0.55 8.72
N SER A 121 -17.44 0.73 9.94
CA SER A 121 -18.79 1.20 10.23
C SER A 121 -18.79 2.54 10.96
N GLY A 122 -19.92 3.24 10.91
CA GLY A 122 -20.09 4.57 11.49
C GLY A 122 -20.12 5.65 10.42
N SER A 123 -19.95 6.90 10.86
CA SER A 123 -19.98 8.09 10.01
C SER A 123 -18.89 9.11 10.35
N THR A 124 -17.99 8.77 11.27
CA THR A 124 -16.88 9.62 11.72
C THR A 124 -15.57 8.87 11.58
N LEU A 125 -14.52 9.55 11.14
CA LEU A 125 -13.18 8.96 11.08
C LEU A 125 -12.71 8.65 12.50
N LYS A 126 -12.27 7.41 12.71
CA LYS A 126 -11.59 6.98 13.94
C LYS A 126 -10.38 6.15 13.54
N VAL A 127 -9.20 6.72 13.66
CA VAL A 127 -7.96 6.04 13.31
C VAL A 127 -7.60 5.04 14.40
N GLN A 128 -7.46 3.77 14.03
CA GLN A 128 -6.92 2.74 14.93
C GLN A 128 -5.41 2.58 14.73
N ARG A 129 -4.96 2.70 13.48
CA ARG A 129 -3.56 2.73 13.12
C ARG A 129 -3.34 3.58 11.88
N ALA A 130 -2.22 4.29 11.84
CA ALA A 130 -1.77 5.05 10.69
C ALA A 130 -0.32 4.67 10.38
N SER A 131 0.02 4.57 9.10
CA SER A 131 1.40 4.68 8.66
C SER A 131 1.80 6.16 8.52
N GLY A 132 3.10 6.42 8.39
CA GLY A 132 3.62 7.78 8.37
C GLY A 132 3.00 8.63 7.25
N GLY A 133 2.64 9.87 7.57
CA GLY A 133 2.11 10.84 6.60
C GLY A 133 0.60 10.74 6.35
N ALA A 134 -0.14 9.93 7.12
CA ALA A 134 -1.59 9.85 6.96
C ALA A 134 -2.29 11.17 7.35
N PRO A 135 -3.35 11.57 6.63
CA PRO A 135 -4.17 12.71 6.99
C PRO A 135 -5.02 12.33 8.21
N GLU A 136 -4.56 12.74 9.38
CA GLU A 136 -5.23 12.45 10.65
C GLU A 136 -6.08 13.65 11.06
N ASP A 137 -7.39 13.42 11.19
CA ASP A 137 -8.31 14.33 11.89
C ASP A 137 -9.43 13.49 12.52
N ASP A 138 -9.14 12.93 13.69
CA ASP A 138 -10.06 12.08 14.40
C ASP A 138 -11.38 12.82 14.70
N GLY A 139 -12.49 12.19 14.34
CA GLY A 139 -13.82 12.73 14.56
C GLY A 139 -14.40 13.55 13.40
N TYR A 140 -13.70 13.71 12.28
CA TYR A 140 -14.32 14.33 11.09
C TYR A 140 -15.45 13.47 10.52
N GLU A 141 -16.51 14.11 10.02
CA GLU A 141 -17.61 13.41 9.35
C GLU A 141 -17.13 12.84 8.02
N ALA A 142 -17.08 11.51 7.93
CA ALA A 142 -16.55 10.77 6.79
C ALA A 142 -17.73 10.17 5.98
N PRO A 143 -18.24 10.85 4.93
CA PRO A 143 -19.46 10.44 4.23
C PRO A 143 -19.29 9.15 3.41
N TRP A 144 -18.04 8.71 3.23
CA TRP A 144 -17.67 7.46 2.57
C TRP A 144 -17.71 6.25 3.51
N LEU A 145 -17.99 6.45 4.81
CA LEU A 145 -18.37 5.38 5.73
C LEU A 145 -19.90 5.19 5.72
N PRO A 146 -20.40 3.96 5.95
CA PRO A 146 -19.64 2.73 6.17
C PRO A 146 -19.03 2.16 4.88
N LEU A 147 -17.87 1.51 4.99
CA LEU A 147 -17.24 0.78 3.90
C LEU A 147 -17.73 -0.68 3.92
N THR A 148 -18.61 -1.02 2.97
CA THR A 148 -19.13 -2.39 2.80
C THR A 148 -18.49 -3.16 1.66
N GLU A 149 -17.80 -2.46 0.75
CA GLU A 149 -17.12 -3.04 -0.40
C GLU A 149 -15.87 -2.21 -0.77
N PRO A 150 -14.94 -2.76 -1.57
CA PRO A 150 -13.81 -2.00 -2.10
C PRO A 150 -14.28 -0.73 -2.83
N THR A 151 -13.86 0.44 -2.34
CA THR A 151 -14.44 1.72 -2.75
C THR A 151 -13.37 2.77 -2.97
N ARG A 152 -13.57 3.64 -3.97
CA ARG A 152 -12.82 4.89 -4.12
C ARG A 152 -13.40 5.95 -3.21
N ILE A 153 -12.58 6.52 -2.34
CA ILE A 153 -13.01 7.50 -1.37
C ILE A 153 -13.17 8.84 -2.08
N ALA A 154 -14.42 9.33 -2.10
CA ALA A 154 -14.72 10.68 -2.53
C ALA A 154 -14.65 11.61 -1.30
N VAL A 155 -13.61 12.45 -1.26
CA VAL A 155 -13.51 13.50 -0.25
C VAL A 155 -14.27 14.72 -0.74
N GLY A 156 -15.22 15.22 0.06
CA GLY A 156 -16.02 16.40 -0.26
C GLY A 156 -15.26 17.71 -0.03
N ALA A 157 -15.75 18.81 -0.59
CA ALA A 157 -15.15 20.14 -0.40
C ALA A 157 -15.13 20.59 1.07
N ASP A 158 -16.07 20.10 1.88
CA ASP A 158 -16.18 20.40 3.31
C ASP A 158 -15.25 19.56 4.20
N ALA A 159 -14.38 18.72 3.60
CA ALA A 159 -13.45 17.92 4.36
C ALA A 159 -12.38 18.78 5.08
N PRO A 160 -11.83 18.30 6.19
CA PRO A 160 -10.72 18.97 6.87
C PRO A 160 -9.52 19.19 5.95
N GLU A 161 -8.70 20.20 6.26
CA GLU A 161 -7.50 20.53 5.48
C GLU A 161 -6.60 19.32 5.19
N PRO A 162 -6.29 18.41 6.14
CA PRO A 162 -5.45 17.25 5.85
C PRO A 162 -6.02 16.31 4.77
N TRP A 163 -7.35 16.27 4.63
CA TRP A 163 -8.03 15.42 3.65
C TRP A 163 -8.25 16.12 2.30
N GLN A 164 -7.95 17.41 2.19
CA GLN A 164 -8.03 18.13 0.92
C GLN A 164 -7.02 17.55 -0.08
N ASP A 165 -7.42 17.47 -1.35
CA ASP A 165 -6.59 16.95 -2.47
C ASP A 165 -6.08 15.50 -2.32
N VAL A 166 -6.64 14.76 -1.36
CA VAL A 166 -6.36 13.33 -1.18
C VAL A 166 -7.06 12.50 -2.26
N VAL A 167 -6.30 11.56 -2.83
CA VAL A 167 -6.88 10.45 -3.59
C VAL A 167 -6.69 9.17 -2.79
N ALA A 168 -7.79 8.54 -2.39
CA ALA A 168 -7.76 7.36 -1.53
C ALA A 168 -8.72 6.25 -1.97
N VAL A 169 -8.41 5.02 -1.56
CA VAL A 169 -9.28 3.85 -1.69
C VAL A 169 -9.37 3.12 -0.36
N GLY A 170 -10.52 2.49 -0.10
CA GLY A 170 -10.77 1.70 1.09
C GLY A 170 -11.23 0.30 0.75
N VAL A 171 -10.77 -0.69 1.51
CA VAL A 171 -11.20 -2.09 1.42
C VAL A 171 -11.63 -2.57 2.81
N PRO A 172 -12.86 -3.06 2.99
CA PRO A 172 -13.29 -3.63 4.25
C PRO A 172 -12.55 -4.93 4.54
N VAL A 173 -12.14 -5.10 5.79
CA VAL A 173 -11.49 -6.31 6.29
C VAL A 173 -12.54 -7.28 6.83
N GLY A 174 -13.36 -7.83 5.94
CA GLY A 174 -14.19 -9.01 6.22
C GLY A 174 -14.94 -8.98 7.56
N ASP A 175 -14.80 -10.03 8.36
CA ASP A 175 -15.51 -10.24 9.63
C ASP A 175 -14.95 -9.45 10.83
N THR A 176 -13.91 -8.63 10.65
CA THR A 176 -13.32 -7.84 11.75
C THR A 176 -14.11 -6.57 12.08
N GLY A 177 -14.95 -6.10 11.15
CA GLY A 177 -15.55 -4.77 11.23
C GLY A 177 -14.55 -3.61 11.05
N GLN A 178 -13.32 -3.89 10.59
CA GLN A 178 -12.30 -2.91 10.24
C GLN A 178 -12.24 -2.69 8.72
N ALA A 179 -11.61 -1.62 8.28
CA ALA A 179 -11.27 -1.34 6.90
C ALA A 179 -9.83 -0.83 6.82
N ILE A 180 -9.14 -1.21 5.74
CA ILE A 180 -7.85 -0.64 5.39
C ILE A 180 -8.08 0.39 4.30
N VAL A 181 -7.57 1.59 4.51
CA VAL A 181 -7.60 2.70 3.57
C VAL A 181 -6.18 3.08 3.22
N PHE A 182 -5.90 3.39 1.95
CA PHE A 182 -4.65 4.05 1.59
C PHE A 182 -4.91 5.18 0.63
N GLY A 183 -4.01 6.16 0.65
CA GLY A 183 -4.11 7.29 -0.26
C GLY A 183 -2.77 7.96 -0.56
N ARG A 184 -2.88 8.96 -1.41
CA ARG A 184 -1.78 9.82 -1.84
C ARG A 184 -2.21 11.27 -1.64
N ASP A 185 -1.26 12.08 -1.19
CA ASP A 185 -1.42 13.53 -1.09
C ASP A 185 -1.05 14.12 -2.45
N GLY A 186 -2.06 14.32 -3.28
CA GLY A 186 -1.87 14.56 -4.71
C GLY A 186 -1.24 13.37 -5.45
N GLY A 187 -1.02 13.54 -6.76
CA GLY A 187 -0.46 12.50 -7.63
C GLY A 187 -1.53 11.76 -8.47
N PRO A 188 -1.14 10.65 -9.14
CA PRO A 188 -2.00 10.04 -10.13
C PRO A 188 -3.14 9.29 -9.44
N ARG A 189 -4.28 9.21 -10.13
CA ARG A 189 -5.42 8.42 -9.69
C ARG A 189 -4.99 7.01 -9.28
N ILE A 190 -5.63 6.45 -8.27
CA ILE A 190 -5.43 5.04 -7.91
C ILE A 190 -6.14 4.17 -8.97
N LEU A 191 -5.36 3.31 -9.64
CA LEU A 191 -5.82 2.48 -10.75
C LEU A 191 -6.64 1.28 -10.25
N ASP A 192 -7.41 0.66 -11.15
CA ASP A 192 -8.23 -0.52 -10.80
C ASP A 192 -7.38 -1.71 -10.39
N SER A 193 -6.23 -1.89 -11.03
CA SER A 193 -5.24 -2.91 -10.66
C SER A 193 -4.64 -2.69 -9.27
N GLU A 194 -4.42 -1.43 -8.87
CA GLU A 194 -3.92 -1.08 -7.53
C GLU A 194 -4.97 -1.41 -6.47
N LEU A 195 -6.24 -1.07 -6.71
CA LEU A 195 -7.34 -1.44 -5.82
C LEU A 195 -7.52 -2.98 -5.75
N ALA A 196 -7.47 -3.68 -6.88
CA ALA A 196 -7.57 -5.14 -6.91
C ALA A 196 -6.42 -5.81 -6.14
N ARG A 197 -5.20 -5.28 -6.25
CA ARG A 197 -4.04 -5.76 -5.49
C ARG A 197 -4.21 -5.53 -3.98
N LEU A 198 -4.75 -4.39 -3.56
CA LEU A 198 -5.10 -4.16 -2.14
C LEU A 198 -6.13 -5.16 -1.64
N VAL A 199 -7.20 -5.41 -2.42
CA VAL A 199 -8.21 -6.43 -2.09
C VAL A 199 -7.57 -7.80 -1.85
N HIS A 200 -6.60 -8.18 -2.70
CA HIS A 200 -5.90 -9.44 -2.55
C HIS A 200 -5.05 -9.49 -1.28
N LEU A 201 -4.28 -8.44 -0.99
CA LEU A 201 -3.46 -8.37 0.24
C LEU A 201 -4.30 -8.38 1.51
N VAL A 202 -5.44 -7.67 1.53
CA VAL A 202 -6.38 -7.70 2.65
C VAL A 202 -6.97 -9.11 2.83
N ALA A 203 -7.31 -9.80 1.74
CA ALA A 203 -7.78 -11.18 1.82
C ALA A 203 -6.71 -12.13 2.37
N LEU A 204 -5.44 -11.94 1.98
CA LEU A 204 -4.32 -12.71 2.52
C LEU A 204 -4.11 -12.44 4.02
N ALA A 205 -4.16 -11.19 4.46
CA ALA A 205 -4.09 -10.83 5.88
C ALA A 205 -5.13 -11.57 6.71
N GLN A 206 -6.38 -11.64 6.21
CA GLN A 206 -7.45 -12.38 6.87
C GLN A 206 -7.20 -13.88 6.93
N VAL A 207 -6.69 -14.48 5.85
CA VAL A 207 -6.38 -15.91 5.83
C VAL A 207 -5.26 -16.22 6.82
N ILE A 208 -4.20 -15.40 6.83
CA ILE A 208 -3.07 -15.53 7.76
C ILE A 208 -3.55 -15.43 9.21
N ARG A 209 -4.32 -14.39 9.55
CA ARG A 209 -4.89 -14.22 10.89
C ARG A 209 -5.76 -15.41 11.33
N ARG A 210 -6.59 -15.96 10.45
CA ARG A 210 -7.47 -17.10 10.76
C ARG A 210 -6.73 -18.43 10.88
N THR A 211 -5.61 -18.59 10.18
CA THR A 211 -4.80 -19.82 10.18
C THR A 211 -3.72 -19.80 11.24
N ALA A 212 -3.51 -18.66 11.90
CA ALA A 212 -2.71 -18.54 13.09
C ALA A 212 -3.16 -19.60 14.12
N PRO A 213 -2.25 -20.45 14.63
CA PRO A 213 -2.61 -21.34 15.73
C PRO A 213 -3.03 -20.45 16.89
N ALA A 214 -4.33 -20.54 17.28
CA ALA A 214 -4.87 -19.87 18.45
C ALA A 214 -3.85 -20.04 19.59
N ALA A 215 -3.34 -18.91 20.10
CA ALA A 215 -2.23 -18.83 21.06
C ALA A 215 -2.17 -20.10 21.92
N ARG A 216 -1.25 -21.02 21.58
CA ARG A 216 -1.11 -22.28 22.30
C ARG A 216 -0.82 -21.97 23.76
N ASP A 217 -1.77 -22.32 24.62
CA ASP A 217 -1.55 -22.75 26.00
C ASP A 217 -0.83 -21.75 26.93
N ALA A 218 -1.07 -20.45 26.79
CA ALA A 218 -0.55 -19.45 27.75
C ALA A 218 -1.32 -19.39 29.09
N HIS A 219 -2.32 -20.25 29.29
CA HIS A 219 -2.96 -20.47 30.59
C HIS A 219 -2.66 -21.89 31.08
N ALA A 220 -1.54 -22.01 31.79
CA ALA A 220 -1.51 -22.68 33.08
C ALA A 220 -2.27 -24.03 33.15
N ALA A 221 -1.63 -25.09 32.65
CA ALA A 221 -1.59 -26.36 33.37
C ALA A 221 -0.56 -26.30 34.52
N ASP A 222 -0.50 -25.18 35.24
CA ASP A 222 0.23 -25.03 36.49
C ASP A 222 -0.79 -24.99 37.63
N GLU A 223 -1.55 -26.08 37.73
CA GLU A 223 -2.30 -26.43 38.93
C GLU A 223 -1.36 -27.23 39.85
N PRO A 224 -1.30 -26.94 41.16
CA PRO A 224 -0.31 -27.51 42.05
C PRO A 224 -0.67 -28.97 42.39
N ALA A 225 0.25 -29.90 42.15
CA ALA A 225 0.16 -31.24 42.70
C ALA A 225 0.81 -31.27 44.09
N ASP A 226 -0.06 -31.19 45.09
CA ASP A 226 0.21 -31.35 46.50
C ASP A 226 0.83 -32.73 46.83
N ALA A 227 1.45 -32.78 48.00
CA ALA A 227 2.15 -33.90 48.60
C ALA A 227 1.37 -35.23 48.62
N ASP A 228 2.08 -36.35 48.35
CA ASP A 228 2.18 -37.46 49.31
C ASP A 228 3.26 -38.46 48.87
N GLY A 229 4.11 -38.89 49.81
CA GLY A 229 5.31 -39.68 49.52
C GLY A 229 6.06 -40.10 50.79
N ALA A 230 5.30 -40.72 51.69
CA ALA A 230 5.65 -41.49 52.87
C ALA A 230 7.12 -41.90 53.12
N ALA A 231 7.45 -41.82 54.41
CA ALA A 231 8.63 -42.31 55.11
C ALA A 231 8.94 -43.82 54.96
N THR A 232 10.11 -44.18 55.52
CA THR A 232 10.76 -45.51 55.74
C THR A 232 11.90 -45.80 54.75
N ALA A 233 13.15 -46.07 55.13
CA ALA A 233 13.80 -46.33 56.42
C ALA A 233 15.26 -45.83 56.40
#